data_AF-A0A1V4JK84-F1
#
_entry.id   AF-A0A1V4JK84-F1
#
_cell.length_a   1.000
_cell.length_b   1.000
_cell.length_c   1.000
_cell.angle_alpha   90.00
_cell.angle_beta   90.00
_cell.angle_gamma   90.00
#
_symmetry.space_group_name_H-M   'P 1'
#
loop_
_entity.id
_entity.type
_entity.pdbx_description
1 polymer ?
#
loop_
_entity_poly.entity_id
_entity_poly.type
_entity_poly.pdbx_seq_one_letter_code
_entity_poly.pdbx_strand_id
1 'polypeptide(L)'
;MVLIFLHTFWGILFFHGCEHQRWQEIAAVVVMHLAVSGSTFYNPLYTGSLMPSYLLMATAATWAYLLSGGSAQNLWRFLLCLQSDANPQLES
;
A
#
# COMPACT_ATOMS: atom_id res chain seq x y z
N MET A 1 7.04 -13.66 -4.48
CA MET A 1 5.75 -13.05 -4.86
C MET A 1 5.60 -11.65 -4.29
N VAL A 2 5.68 -11.45 -2.98
CA VAL A 2 5.59 -10.11 -2.35
C VAL A 2 6.62 -9.12 -2.91
N LEU A 3 7.89 -9.51 -3.07
CA LEU A 3 8.93 -8.63 -3.63
C LEU A 3 8.62 -8.12 -5.05
N ILE A 4 7.98 -8.94 -5.88
CA ILE A 4 7.64 -8.58 -7.27
C ILE A 4 6.52 -7.53 -7.26
N PHE A 5 5.48 -7.75 -6.46
CA PHE A 5 4.39 -6.78 -6.28
C PHE A 5 4.88 -5.47 -5.66
N LEU A 6 5.78 -5.56 -4.68
CA LEU A 6 6.36 -4.39 -4.05
C LEU A 6 7.12 -3.53 -5.06
N HIS A 7 7.91 -4.19 -5.91
CA HIS A 7 8.70 -3.51 -6.93
C HIS A 7 7.82 -2.84 -8.00
N THR A 8 6.74 -3.49 -8.44
CA THR A 8 5.81 -2.87 -9.40
C THR A 8 5.08 -1.67 -8.78
N PHE A 9 4.64 -1.75 -7.52
CA PHE A 9 4.03 -0.60 -6.85
C PHE A 9 5.02 0.56 -6.70
N TRP A 10 6.26 0.28 -6.32
CA TRP A 10 7.29 1.32 -6.21
C TRP A 10 7.61 2.01 -7.52
N GLY A 11 7.63 1.29 -8.65
CA GLY A 11 7.80 1.91 -9.97
C GLY A 11 6.70 2.94 -10.28
N ILE A 12 5.45 2.60 -9.94
CA ILE A 12 4.29 3.49 -10.14
C ILE A 12 4.37 4.70 -9.19
N LEU A 13 4.66 4.48 -7.89
CA LEU A 13 4.81 5.56 -6.91
C LEU A 13 5.97 6.50 -7.26
N PHE A 14 7.09 5.97 -7.75
CA PHE A 14 8.24 6.76 -8.17
C PHE A 14 7.88 7.68 -9.34
N PHE A 15 7.18 7.15 -10.34
CA PHE A 15 6.75 7.93 -11.50
C PHE A 15 5.75 9.03 -11.11
N HIS A 16 4.79 8.69 -10.25
CA HIS A 16 3.82 9.66 -9.73
C HIS A 16 4.46 10.75 -8.87
N GLY A 17 5.43 10.40 -8.02
CA GLY A 17 6.20 11.36 -7.22
C GLY A 17 7.04 12.31 -8.07
N CYS A 18 7.56 11.83 -9.21
CA CYS A 18 8.25 12.67 -10.19
C CYS A 18 7.30 13.68 -10.86
N GLU A 19 6.11 13.24 -11.23
CA GLU A 19 5.10 14.09 -11.89
C GLU A 19 4.55 15.17 -10.95
N HIS A 20 4.35 14.84 -9.67
CA HIS A 20 3.85 15.76 -8.64
C HIS A 20 4.94 16.58 -7.90
N GLN A 21 6.22 16.46 -8.30
CA GLN A 21 7.38 17.10 -7.67
C GLN A 21 7.52 16.86 -6.16
N ARG A 22 7.01 15.74 -5.67
CA ARG A 22 7.05 15.38 -4.25
C ARG A 22 8.24 14.46 -3.98
N TRP A 23 9.41 15.09 -3.92
CA TRP A 23 10.70 14.44 -3.64
C TRP A 23 10.71 13.61 -2.35
N GLN A 24 9.85 13.95 -1.39
CA GLN A 24 9.68 13.20 -0.14
C GLN A 24 9.12 11.79 -0.37
N GLU A 25 8.21 11.63 -1.33
CA GLU A 25 7.62 10.33 -1.67
C GLU A 25 8.63 9.45 -2.41
N ILE A 26 9.40 10.06 -3.32
CA ILE A 26 10.51 9.39 -4.00
C ILE A 26 11.54 8.90 -2.98
N ALA A 27 11.96 9.75 -2.05
CA ALA A 27 12.91 9.39 -1.01
C ALA A 27 12.37 8.24 -0.12
N ALA A 28 11.09 8.27 0.26
CA ALA A 28 10.48 7.21 1.05
C ALA A 28 10.45 5.87 0.30
N VAL A 29 10.13 5.85 -1.00
CA VAL A 29 10.15 4.63 -1.83
C VAL A 29 11.55 4.03 -1.89
N VAL A 30 12.57 4.86 -2.11
CA VAL A 30 13.98 4.39 -2.16
C VAL A 30 14.41 3.83 -0.80
N VAL A 31 14.04 4.48 0.31
CA VAL A 31 14.35 3.99 1.66
C VAL A 31 13.66 2.65 1.93
N MET A 32 12.38 2.48 1.56
CA MET A 32 11.70 1.19 1.69
C MET A 32 12.36 0.10 0.84
N HIS A 33 12.88 0.44 -0.33
CA HIS A 33 13.64 -0.46 -1.20
C HIS A 33 14.91 -0.96 -0.53
N LEU A 34 15.73 -0.04 -0.03
CA LEU A 34 16.92 -0.40 0.73
C LEU A 34 16.59 -1.20 1.99
N ALA A 35 15.49 -0.88 2.68
CA ALA A 35 15.07 -1.60 3.88
C ALA A 35 14.72 -3.07 3.58
N VAL A 36 14.03 -3.35 2.47
CA VAL A 36 13.70 -4.72 2.02
C VAL A 36 14.93 -5.48 1.57
N SER A 37 15.81 -4.84 0.81
CA SER A 37 17.07 -5.46 0.40
C SER A 37 17.95 -5.76 1.61
N GLY A 38 18.02 -4.84 2.58
CA GLY A 38 18.75 -5.02 3.83
C GLY A 38 18.15 -6.10 4.74
N SER A 39 16.82 -6.17 4.86
CA SER A 39 16.13 -7.20 5.65
C SER A 39 16.28 -8.59 5.04
N THR A 40 16.51 -8.68 3.73
CA THR A 40 16.84 -9.94 3.05
C THR A 40 18.29 -10.35 3.31
N PHE A 41 19.21 -9.39 3.46
CA PHE A 41 20.63 -9.64 3.72
C PHE A 41 20.92 -10.08 5.17
N TYR A 42 20.07 -9.72 6.14
CA TYR A 42 20.24 -9.99 7.58
C TYR A 42 19.82 -11.41 8.05
N ASN A 43 19.85 -12.39 7.16
CA ASN A 43 19.24 -13.73 7.34
C ASN A 43 19.83 -14.54 8.53
N PRO A 44 19.02 -14.83 9.56
CA PRO A 44 18.68 -16.24 9.82
C PRO A 44 17.20 -16.52 10.18
N LEU A 45 16.32 -15.52 10.32
CA LEU A 45 14.92 -15.73 10.70
C LEU A 45 14.00 -15.54 9.50
N TYR A 46 13.72 -16.64 8.81
CA TYR A 46 12.74 -16.74 7.73
C TYR A 46 11.35 -16.16 8.13
N THR A 47 11.02 -16.19 9.43
CA THR A 47 9.82 -15.60 10.03
C THR A 47 9.89 -14.07 10.19
N GLY A 48 11.09 -13.52 10.40
CA GLY A 48 11.31 -12.10 10.68
C GLY A 48 11.26 -11.21 9.45
N SER A 49 11.57 -11.72 8.25
CA SER A 49 11.59 -10.94 7.00
C SER A 49 10.22 -10.92 6.28
N LEU A 50 9.35 -11.88 6.58
CA LEU A 50 7.98 -11.95 6.05
C LEU A 50 7.10 -10.79 6.55
N MET A 51 7.11 -10.53 7.86
CA MET A 51 6.34 -9.44 8.48
C MET A 51 6.64 -8.05 7.88
N PRO A 52 7.90 -7.58 7.81
CA PRO A 52 8.21 -6.26 7.24
C PRO A 52 7.86 -6.19 5.75
N SER A 53 8.03 -7.28 5.00
CA SER A 53 7.69 -7.31 3.57
C SER A 53 6.17 -7.13 3.34
N TYR A 54 5.34 -7.76 4.17
CA TYR A 54 3.87 -7.61 4.09
C TYR A 54 3.41 -6.24 4.56
N LEU A 55 3.98 -5.71 5.64
CA LEU A 55 3.68 -4.34 6.10
C LEU A 55 4.04 -3.31 5.04
N LEU A 56 5.21 -3.43 4.42
CA LEU A 56 5.63 -2.53 3.35
C LEU A 56 4.72 -2.61 2.12
N MET A 57 4.22 -3.81 1.80
CA MET A 57 3.25 -3.99 0.73
C MET A 57 1.92 -3.32 1.04
N ALA A 58 1.41 -3.48 2.27
CA ALA A 58 0.19 -2.81 2.71
C ALA A 58 0.35 -1.28 2.68
N THR A 59 1.46 -0.74 3.21
CA THR A 59 1.70 0.70 3.19
C THR A 59 1.83 1.25 1.78
N ALA A 60 2.54 0.55 0.88
CA ALA A 60 2.67 0.96 -0.52
C ALA A 60 1.30 0.94 -1.24
N ALA A 61 0.47 -0.07 -0.96
CA ALA A 61 -0.88 -0.15 -1.52
C ALA A 61 -1.81 0.95 -0.98
N THR A 62 -1.78 1.22 0.33
CA THR A 62 -2.55 2.33 0.93
C THR A 62 -2.11 3.68 0.36
N TRP A 63 -0.81 3.89 0.18
CA TRP A 63 -0.32 5.11 -0.47
C TRP A 63 -0.74 5.21 -1.93
N ALA A 64 -0.63 4.14 -2.71
CA ALA A 64 -1.12 4.13 -4.09
C ALA A 64 -2.62 4.48 -4.17
N TYR A 65 -3.42 3.98 -3.22
CA TYR A 65 -4.85 4.30 -3.12
C TYR A 65 -5.10 5.78 -2.77
N LEU A 66 -4.31 6.35 -1.86
CA LEU A 66 -4.40 7.77 -1.50
C LEU A 66 -4.00 8.67 -2.69
N LEU A 67 -2.94 8.30 -3.42
CA LEU A 67 -2.45 9.04 -4.59
C LEU A 67 -3.44 9.01 -5.75
N SER A 68 -4.20 7.93 -5.92
CA SER A 68 -5.28 7.87 -6.92
C SER A 68 -6.56 8.63 -6.52
N GLY A 69 -6.55 9.34 -5.38
CA GLY A 69 -7.68 10.10 -4.86
C GLY A 69 -8.64 9.28 -3.98
N GLY A 70 -8.28 8.05 -3.63
CA GLY A 70 -9.01 7.19 -2.72
C GLY A 70 -8.78 7.59 -1.26
N SER A 71 -9.81 8.07 -0.56
CA SER A 71 -9.79 8.29 0.89
C SER A 71 -10.43 7.11 1.64
N ALA A 72 -10.02 6.87 2.89
CA ALA A 72 -10.72 5.94 3.79
C ALA A 72 -12.22 6.27 3.91
N GLN A 73 -12.60 7.54 3.73
CA GLN A 73 -13.99 7.98 3.65
C GLN A 73 -14.72 7.47 2.40
N ASN A 74 -14.05 7.36 1.24
CA ASN A 74 -14.64 6.80 0.02
C ASN A 74 -14.88 5.30 0.19
N LEU A 75 -13.94 4.60 0.83
CA LEU A 75 -14.10 3.19 1.16
C LEU A 75 -15.26 2.98 2.16
N TRP A 76 -15.34 3.83 3.18
CA TRP A 76 -16.42 3.78 4.17
C TRP A 76 -17.79 4.08 3.55
N ARG A 77 -17.88 5.08 2.67
CA ARG A 77 -19.13 5.37 1.92
C ARG A 77 -19.54 4.20 1.04
N PHE A 78 -18.58 3.58 0.35
CA PHE A 78 -18.85 2.40 -0.47
C PHE A 78 -19.32 1.22 0.39
N LEU A 79 -18.66 0.95 1.52
CA LEU A 79 -19.06 -0.10 2.47
C LEU A 79 -20.44 0.17 3.09
N LEU A 80 -20.76 1.42 3.43
CA LEU A 80 -22.08 1.82 3.91
C LEU A 80 -23.17 1.60 2.84
N CYS A 81 -22.91 1.96 1.58
CA CYS A 81 -23.82 1.65 0.48
C CYS A 81 -24.02 0.14 0.33
N LEU A 82 -22.94 -0.64 0.37
CA LEU A 82 -23.00 -2.10 0.28
C LEU A 82 -23.80 -2.73 1.44
N GLN A 83 -23.65 -2.18 2.65
CA GLN A 83 -24.35 -2.64 3.84
C GLN A 83 -25.84 -2.23 3.83
N SER A 84 -26.17 -1.10 3.21
CA SER A 84 -27.56 -0.66 3.02
C SER A 84 -28.29 -1.55 2.01
N ASP A 85 -27.63 -1.97 0.93
CA ASP A 85 -28.15 -2.95 -0.04
C ASP A 85 -28.31 -4.35 0.57
N ALA A 86 -27.42 -4.72 1.50
CA ALA A 86 -27.47 -6.01 2.19
C ALA A 86 -28.56 -6.09 3.29
N ASN A 87 -29.21 -4.98 3.65
CA ASN A 87 -30.29 -4.95 4.64
C ASN A 87 -31.66 -4.54 4.04
N PRO A 88 -32.31 -5.40 3.22
CA PRO A 88 -33.65 -5.14 2.69
C PRO A 88 -34.78 -5.53 3.66
N GLN A 89 -34.56 -5.56 4.98
CA GLN A 89 -35.53 -6.12 5.96
C GLN A 89 -35.87 -5.19 7.13
N LEU A 90 -35.86 -3.87 6.95
CA LEU A 90 -36.36 -2.95 7.98
C LEU A 90 -37.09 -1.72 7.43
N GLU A 91 -37.82 -1.87 6.32
CA GLU A 91 -38.90 -0.96 5.93
C GLU A 91 -40.13 -1.82 5.60
N SER A 92 -40.82 -2.29 6.64
CA SER A 92 -42.17 -2.84 6.57
C SER A 92 -42.99 -2.27 7.72
#